data_AF-A0A9Q1B762-F1
#
_entry.id   AF-A0A9Q1B762-F1
#
_cell.length_a   1.000
_cell.length_b   1.000
_cell.length_c   1.000
_cell.angle_alpha   90.00
_cell.angle_beta   90.00
_cell.angle_gamma   90.00
#
_symmetry.space_group_name_H-M   'P 1'
#
loop_
_entity.id
_entity.type
_entity.pdbx_description
1 polymer ?
#
loop_
_entity_poly.entity_id
_entity_poly.type
_entity_poly.pdbx_seq_one_letter_code
_entity_poly.pdbx_strand_id
1 'polypeptide(L)'
;MELGALLETIESGEQDTVLKVLQIYNQEKSQCFTFEDEEREERKKLATLLIKFLERELQPSCQVTCLESIRILSRDKSCLDPFSTMEGLKTLARHAGIDYTEDPIREIPDLDVILEALKCLCNIVFSSPRAQELTSQARLVVGLTDRIKLYNERNLPHDIKFFDLRLLFLLTALRLDIRQQLAQELRGIGLLTDTLELTLGVKWIDPHEVIAAEDPALPLPRQEAERAMEILKILFNITFDTNKREVDEEDAALYRRLGALLRHCLMISADGEDRTEEFHSHTINLLGNLPLKCLDVLLAPKVHPGSLEYMGVNMDAVSVLLDFLDRRLDRGHKLKESLTPVLSLLTESARAHRQTRKFLKAKVLPPLRDVKNRPEVGNLLRNKLVRLMTHIDTDVKHCAAEFLFVLCKESVSRFVKYTGYGNAAGLLAARGLMAGGRTEGEYSEDEDTDTEEYKEAKPNINPITGRVEEKLPNPMEGMTDEQKEFEAMKLVNMFDKLSRQQVIQPMGMGPDGTLTSMDEAVHQMAEERLSSDSDLELD
;
A
#
# COMPACT_ATOMS: atom_id res chain seq x y z
N MET A 1 14.15 -14.43 41.44
CA MET A 1 15.56 -14.36 41.91
C MET A 1 16.02 -12.90 42.06
N GLU A 2 16.79 -12.55 43.09
CA GLU A 2 17.37 -11.19 43.21
C GLU A 2 18.47 -10.96 42.16
N LEU A 3 18.41 -9.84 41.43
CA LEU A 3 19.35 -9.52 40.35
C LEU A 3 20.80 -9.38 40.83
N GLY A 4 21.03 -8.96 42.08
CA GLY A 4 22.36 -8.88 42.68
C GLY A 4 23.12 -10.22 42.67
N ALA A 5 22.49 -11.30 43.12
CA ALA A 5 23.10 -12.63 43.17
C ALA A 5 23.37 -13.20 41.75
N LEU A 6 22.52 -12.85 40.78
CA LEU A 6 22.72 -13.18 39.37
C LEU A 6 23.99 -12.51 38.82
N LEU A 7 24.20 -11.23 39.12
CA LEU A 7 25.37 -10.47 38.66
C LEU A 7 26.67 -11.07 39.19
N GLU A 8 26.76 -11.36 40.49
CA GLU A 8 27.94 -11.97 41.11
C GLU A 8 28.27 -13.33 40.47
N THR A 9 27.24 -14.12 40.16
CA THR A 9 27.42 -15.42 39.51
C THR A 9 28.01 -15.28 38.11
N ILE A 10 27.56 -14.30 37.33
CA ILE A 10 28.08 -14.07 35.97
C ILE A 10 29.52 -13.54 36.02
N GLU A 11 29.85 -12.71 37.00
CA GLU A 11 31.22 -12.23 37.21
C GLU A 11 32.19 -13.35 37.58
N SER A 12 31.73 -14.40 38.29
CA SER A 12 32.54 -15.60 38.58
C SER A 12 32.97 -16.33 37.31
N GLY A 13 32.19 -16.21 36.23
CA GLY A 13 32.51 -16.73 34.89
C GLY A 13 32.44 -18.25 34.73
N GLU A 14 31.97 -18.99 35.74
CA GLU A 14 31.82 -20.45 35.68
C GLU A 14 30.58 -20.83 34.87
N GLN A 15 30.81 -21.50 33.74
CA GLN A 15 29.79 -21.68 32.71
C GLN A 15 28.55 -22.46 33.18
N ASP A 16 28.74 -23.56 33.90
CA ASP A 16 27.64 -24.42 34.36
C ASP A 16 26.78 -23.73 35.42
N THR A 17 27.41 -22.91 36.27
CA THR A 17 26.72 -22.14 37.31
C THR A 17 25.93 -21.00 36.68
N VAL A 18 26.55 -20.25 35.75
CA VAL A 18 25.87 -19.19 34.99
C VAL A 18 24.67 -19.74 34.21
N LEU A 19 24.83 -20.89 33.54
CA LEU A 19 23.75 -21.56 32.81
C LEU A 19 22.53 -21.82 33.71
N LYS A 20 22.73 -22.45 34.87
CA LYS A 20 21.63 -22.80 35.79
C LYS A 20 20.89 -21.55 36.29
N VAL A 21 21.64 -20.52 36.66
CA VAL A 21 21.07 -19.30 37.24
C VAL A 21 20.30 -18.51 36.17
N LEU A 22 20.84 -18.41 34.95
CA LEU A 22 20.13 -17.77 33.83
C LEU A 22 18.89 -18.54 33.39
N GLN A 23 18.89 -19.88 33.45
CA GLN A 23 17.69 -20.67 33.14
C GLN A 23 16.53 -20.33 34.09
N ILE A 24 16.81 -20.19 35.39
CA ILE A 24 15.79 -19.78 36.37
C ILE A 24 15.29 -18.37 36.05
N TYR A 25 16.21 -17.44 35.78
CA TYR A 25 15.86 -16.07 35.39
C TYR A 25 14.98 -16.03 34.12
N ASN A 26 15.35 -16.79 33.09
CA ASN A 26 14.61 -16.84 31.83
C ASN A 26 13.21 -17.42 32.02
N GLN A 27 13.05 -18.46 32.84
CA GLN A 27 11.74 -19.02 33.17
C GLN A 27 10.85 -17.99 33.86
N GLU A 28 11.38 -17.29 34.87
CA GLU A 28 10.64 -16.25 35.61
C GLU A 28 10.24 -15.05 34.72
N LYS A 29 11.11 -14.63 33.80
CA LYS A 29 10.94 -13.37 33.03
C LYS A 29 10.59 -13.57 31.55
N SER A 30 10.36 -14.80 31.08
CA SER A 30 10.11 -15.13 29.66
C SER A 30 8.94 -14.34 29.02
N GLN A 31 7.88 -14.10 29.78
CA GLN A 31 6.68 -13.35 29.36
C GLN A 31 6.64 -11.91 29.91
N CYS A 32 7.77 -11.41 30.42
CA CYS A 32 7.87 -10.06 30.95
C CYS A 32 7.98 -9.04 29.80
N PHE A 33 7.09 -8.06 29.79
CA PHE A 33 7.10 -6.91 28.85
C PHE A 33 7.12 -5.56 29.59
N THR A 34 6.96 -5.57 30.91
CA THR A 34 6.95 -4.39 31.77
C THR A 34 8.04 -4.54 32.82
N PHE A 35 8.94 -3.56 32.90
CA PHE A 35 10.11 -3.62 33.77
C PHE A 35 10.05 -2.50 34.80
N GLU A 36 10.39 -2.81 36.04
CA GLU A 36 10.39 -1.86 37.14
C GLU A 36 11.60 -0.93 37.05
N ASP A 37 11.44 0.34 37.40
CA ASP A 37 12.52 1.33 37.32
C ASP A 37 13.61 1.12 38.39
N GLU A 38 13.27 0.48 39.51
CA GLU A 38 14.18 0.26 40.65
C GLU A 38 15.38 -0.63 40.28
N GLU A 39 15.15 -1.68 39.50
CA GLU A 39 16.19 -2.64 39.07
C GLU A 39 16.93 -2.20 37.78
N ARG A 40 16.69 -0.99 37.26
CA ARG A 40 17.17 -0.56 35.95
C ARG A 40 18.70 -0.63 35.79
N GLU A 41 19.43 -0.15 36.79
CA GLU A 41 20.90 -0.12 36.73
C GLU A 41 21.50 -1.53 36.84
N GLU A 42 20.86 -2.44 37.58
CA GLU A 42 21.26 -3.83 37.67
C GLU A 42 21.03 -4.56 36.34
N ARG A 43 19.91 -4.30 35.66
CA ARG A 43 19.63 -4.84 34.32
C ARG A 43 20.63 -4.35 33.27
N LYS A 44 21.05 -3.08 33.33
CA LYS A 44 22.11 -2.56 32.44
C LYS A 44 23.47 -3.23 32.68
N LYS A 45 23.83 -3.45 33.95
CA LYS A 45 25.05 -4.19 34.31
C LYS A 45 24.98 -5.62 33.78
N LEU A 46 23.84 -6.29 33.97
CA LEU A 46 23.58 -7.63 33.48
C LEU A 46 23.74 -7.70 31.95
N ALA A 47 23.12 -6.77 31.22
CA ALA A 47 23.25 -6.67 29.76
C ALA A 47 24.71 -6.53 29.30
N THR A 48 25.49 -5.70 30.00
CA THR A 48 26.92 -5.50 29.69
C THR A 48 27.74 -6.76 29.95
N LEU A 49 27.50 -7.44 31.08
CA LEU A 49 28.18 -8.68 31.43
C LEU A 49 27.85 -9.81 30.46
N LEU A 50 26.58 -9.95 30.05
CA LEU A 50 26.14 -10.99 29.12
C LEU A 50 26.80 -10.85 27.73
N ILE A 51 26.91 -9.63 27.20
CA ILE A 51 27.61 -9.41 25.92
C ILE A 51 29.09 -9.79 26.03
N LYS A 52 29.78 -9.36 27.09
CA LYS A 52 31.19 -9.73 27.32
C LYS A 52 31.35 -11.23 27.54
N PHE A 53 30.38 -11.88 28.17
CA PHE A 53 30.42 -13.32 28.39
C PHE A 53 30.26 -14.09 27.07
N LEU A 54 29.39 -13.62 26.17
CA LEU A 54 29.21 -14.18 24.81
C LEU A 54 30.42 -13.99 23.88
N GLU A 55 31.40 -13.17 24.24
CA GLU A 55 32.67 -13.06 23.52
C GLU A 55 33.62 -14.23 23.81
N ARG A 56 33.36 -14.99 24.88
CA ARG A 56 34.12 -16.21 25.22
C ARG A 56 33.64 -17.40 24.40
N GLU A 57 34.49 -18.43 24.33
CA GLU A 57 34.09 -19.75 23.84
C GLU A 57 33.18 -20.42 24.87
N LEU A 58 31.92 -20.59 24.49
CA LEU A 58 30.86 -21.14 25.33
C LEU A 58 30.24 -22.35 24.64
N GLN A 59 29.96 -23.41 25.39
CA GLN A 59 29.01 -24.46 25.01
C GLN A 59 27.68 -23.88 24.45
N PRO A 60 27.08 -24.50 23.41
CA PRO A 60 25.87 -24.01 22.76
C PRO A 60 24.68 -23.77 23.70
N SER A 61 24.45 -24.67 24.67
CA SER A 61 23.37 -24.53 25.66
C SER A 61 23.47 -23.24 26.48
N CYS A 62 24.69 -22.84 26.82
CA CYS A 62 24.97 -21.61 27.54
C CYS A 62 24.80 -20.38 26.62
N GLN A 63 25.25 -20.47 25.36
CA GLN A 63 25.03 -19.41 24.37
C GLN A 63 23.53 -19.12 24.21
N VAL A 64 22.71 -20.16 23.99
CA VAL A 64 21.25 -20.02 23.88
C VAL A 64 20.66 -19.35 25.12
N THR A 65 21.03 -19.84 26.31
CA THR A 65 20.49 -19.30 27.57
C THR A 65 20.89 -17.82 27.77
N CYS A 66 22.13 -17.45 27.45
CA CYS A 66 22.58 -16.06 27.49
C CYS A 66 21.81 -15.19 26.48
N LEU A 67 21.62 -15.68 25.25
CA LEU A 67 20.88 -14.98 24.20
C LEU A 67 19.40 -14.81 24.58
N GLU A 68 18.77 -15.80 25.20
CA GLU A 68 17.40 -15.68 25.73
C GLU A 68 17.30 -14.57 26.77
N SER A 69 18.28 -14.49 27.69
CA SER A 69 18.34 -13.40 28.68
C SER A 69 18.51 -12.04 27.99
N ILE A 70 19.37 -11.95 26.97
CA ILE A 70 19.54 -10.73 26.15
C ILE A 70 18.23 -10.40 25.43
N ARG A 71 17.51 -11.37 24.87
CA ARG A 71 16.22 -11.15 24.21
C ARG A 71 15.19 -10.59 25.18
N ILE A 72 15.13 -11.10 26.41
CA ILE A 72 14.26 -10.56 27.46
C ILE A 72 14.64 -9.12 27.77
N LEU A 73 15.94 -8.86 28.03
CA LEU A 73 16.44 -7.51 28.35
C LEU A 73 16.26 -6.52 27.19
N SER A 74 16.31 -6.98 25.94
CA SER A 74 16.12 -6.15 24.75
C SER A 74 14.69 -5.61 24.59
N ARG A 75 13.73 -6.12 25.37
CA ARG A 75 12.37 -5.57 25.45
C ARG A 75 12.31 -4.30 26.31
N ASP A 76 13.27 -4.12 27.22
CA ASP A 76 13.42 -2.92 28.02
C ASP A 76 14.23 -1.88 27.26
N LYS A 77 13.57 -0.82 26.78
CA LYS A 77 14.21 0.29 26.05
C LYS A 77 15.35 0.93 26.83
N SER A 78 15.31 0.86 28.16
CA SER A 78 16.30 1.48 29.02
C SER A 78 17.60 0.67 29.16
N CYS A 79 17.60 -0.58 28.69
CA CYS A 79 18.72 -1.53 28.73
C CYS A 79 19.34 -1.79 27.35
N LEU A 80 18.97 -1.03 26.33
CA LEU A 80 19.44 -1.24 24.95
C LEU A 80 20.86 -0.71 24.68
N ASP A 81 21.36 0.23 25.49
CA ASP A 81 22.65 0.89 25.25
C ASP A 81 23.83 -0.10 25.13
N PRO A 82 23.97 -1.12 26.01
CA PRO A 82 25.06 -2.09 25.91
C PRO A 82 25.01 -2.93 24.63
N PHE A 83 23.80 -3.21 24.13
CA PHE A 83 23.59 -3.97 22.90
C PHE A 83 23.71 -3.13 21.63
N SER A 84 23.52 -1.82 21.74
CA SER A 84 23.53 -0.86 20.62
C SER A 84 24.93 -0.30 20.33
N THR A 85 25.95 -1.10 20.57
CA THR A 85 27.37 -0.80 20.27
C THR A 85 27.82 -1.59 19.04
N MET A 86 28.88 -1.13 18.36
CA MET A 86 29.42 -1.86 17.20
C MET A 86 29.91 -3.26 17.59
N GLU A 87 30.53 -3.39 18.77
CA GLU A 87 30.99 -4.66 19.33
C GLU A 87 29.82 -5.57 19.67
N GLY A 88 28.81 -5.06 20.39
CA GLY A 88 27.62 -5.84 20.73
C GLY A 88 26.88 -6.36 19.51
N LEU A 89 26.68 -5.51 18.49
CA LEU A 89 26.05 -5.92 17.23
C LEU A 89 26.89 -6.96 16.48
N LYS A 90 28.21 -6.82 16.43
CA LYS A 90 29.10 -7.81 15.80
C LYS A 90 29.07 -9.15 16.53
N THR A 91 29.09 -9.14 17.86
CA THR A 91 28.99 -10.36 18.67
C THR A 91 27.66 -11.07 18.43
N LEU A 92 26.54 -10.34 18.43
CA LEU A 92 25.23 -10.92 18.11
C LEU A 92 25.15 -11.40 16.65
N ALA A 93 25.73 -10.66 15.70
CA ALA A 93 25.77 -11.06 14.29
C ALA A 93 26.59 -12.34 14.05
N ARG A 94 27.68 -12.52 14.80
CA ARG A 94 28.51 -13.74 14.77
C ARG A 94 27.71 -14.94 15.25
N HIS A 95 27.03 -14.82 16.40
CA HIS A 95 26.15 -15.89 16.92
C HIS A 95 24.94 -16.14 16.02
N ALA A 96 24.44 -15.10 15.33
CA ALA A 96 23.42 -15.23 14.30
C ALA A 96 23.97 -15.77 12.97
N GLY A 97 25.28 -15.96 12.79
CA GLY A 97 25.89 -16.43 11.54
C GLY A 97 25.77 -15.49 10.34
N ILE A 98 25.59 -14.18 10.59
CA ILE A 98 25.41 -13.12 9.57
C ILE A 98 26.40 -11.97 9.72
N ASP A 99 27.44 -12.14 10.53
CA ASP A 99 28.55 -11.19 10.48
C ASP A 99 29.14 -11.14 9.06
N TYR A 100 29.85 -10.07 8.75
CA TYR A 100 30.63 -9.97 7.52
C TYR A 100 32.09 -10.29 7.86
N THR A 101 32.64 -11.35 7.26
CA THR A 101 34.04 -11.77 7.41
C THR A 101 34.61 -12.04 6.03
N GLU A 102 35.88 -11.69 5.82
CA GLU A 102 36.58 -11.99 4.56
C GLU A 102 36.94 -13.48 4.43
N ASP A 103 36.94 -14.21 5.55
CA ASP A 103 37.26 -15.64 5.59
C ASP A 103 36.07 -16.52 5.15
N PRO A 104 36.27 -17.43 4.16
CA PRO A 104 35.20 -18.24 3.56
C PRO A 104 34.81 -19.48 4.38
N ILE A 105 35.60 -19.88 5.38
CA ILE A 105 35.30 -21.05 6.23
C ILE A 105 34.64 -20.54 7.50
N ARG A 106 33.32 -20.70 7.57
CA ARG A 106 32.52 -20.40 8.77
C ARG A 106 32.12 -21.68 9.48
N GLU A 107 32.47 -21.79 10.75
CA GLU A 107 31.72 -22.66 11.66
C GLU A 107 30.30 -22.10 11.74
N ILE A 108 29.33 -22.91 11.31
CA ILE A 108 27.92 -22.54 11.41
C ILE A 108 27.54 -22.72 12.88
N PRO A 109 27.06 -21.67 13.57
CA PRO A 109 26.61 -21.82 14.94
C PRO A 109 25.44 -22.82 15.01
N ASP A 110 25.18 -23.34 16.20
CA ASP A 110 24.03 -24.20 16.44
C ASP A 110 22.72 -23.50 16.02
N LEU A 111 21.75 -24.26 15.50
CA LEU A 111 20.49 -23.71 14.98
C LEU A 111 19.72 -22.92 16.05
N ASP A 112 19.74 -23.38 17.30
CA ASP A 112 19.06 -22.71 18.41
C ASP A 112 19.75 -21.38 18.76
N VAL A 113 21.09 -21.34 18.66
CA VAL A 113 21.90 -20.13 18.87
C VAL A 113 21.60 -19.10 17.79
N ILE A 114 21.55 -19.52 16.51
CA ILE A 114 21.22 -18.64 15.39
C ILE A 114 19.84 -18.02 15.58
N LEU A 115 18.84 -18.86 15.88
CA LEU A 115 17.46 -18.43 16.04
C LEU A 115 17.32 -17.40 17.16
N GLU A 116 17.95 -17.64 18.30
CA GLU A 116 17.84 -16.75 19.45
C GLU A 116 18.59 -15.43 19.22
N ALA A 117 19.77 -15.48 18.59
CA ALA A 117 20.53 -14.28 18.21
C ALA A 117 19.76 -13.40 17.21
N LEU A 118 19.06 -13.99 16.24
CA LEU A 118 18.21 -13.24 15.30
C LEU A 118 17.06 -12.53 16.01
N LYS A 119 16.38 -13.19 16.96
CA LYS A 119 15.33 -12.55 17.76
C LYS A 119 15.87 -11.35 18.55
N CYS A 120 17.06 -11.48 19.15
CA CYS A 120 17.74 -10.37 19.82
C CYS A 120 17.97 -9.20 18.86
N LEU A 121 18.55 -9.46 17.69
CA LEU A 121 18.82 -8.44 16.68
C LEU A 121 17.54 -7.76 16.20
N CYS A 122 16.45 -8.50 15.96
CA CYS A 122 15.16 -7.92 15.60
C CYS A 122 14.66 -6.94 16.67
N ASN A 123 14.69 -7.32 17.95
CA ASN A 123 14.23 -6.46 19.05
C ASN A 123 15.08 -5.19 19.18
N ILE A 124 16.41 -5.35 19.11
CA ILE A 124 17.37 -4.26 19.25
C ILE A 124 17.23 -3.27 18.08
N VAL A 125 17.21 -3.76 16.83
CA VAL A 125 17.08 -2.93 15.63
C VAL A 125 15.73 -2.22 15.60
N PHE A 126 14.65 -2.90 15.99
CA PHE A 126 13.32 -2.28 16.04
C PHE A 126 13.27 -1.12 17.05
N SER A 127 13.96 -1.25 18.19
CA SER A 127 13.78 -0.32 19.31
C SER A 127 14.88 0.74 19.44
N SER A 128 16.07 0.53 18.86
CA SER A 128 17.24 1.41 19.03
C SER A 128 17.63 2.08 17.71
N PRO A 129 17.40 3.41 17.57
CA PRO A 129 17.89 4.18 16.42
C PRO A 129 19.41 4.09 16.24
N ARG A 130 20.15 4.05 17.36
CA ARG A 130 21.61 3.91 17.34
C ARG A 130 22.04 2.58 16.73
N ALA A 131 21.35 1.48 17.09
CA ALA A 131 21.63 0.18 16.48
C ALA A 131 21.33 0.19 14.98
N GLN A 132 20.23 0.83 14.55
CA GLN A 132 19.87 0.96 13.13
C GLN A 132 20.99 1.63 12.31
N GLU A 133 21.60 2.70 12.81
CA GLU A 133 22.75 3.35 12.16
C GLU A 133 23.97 2.42 12.02
N LEU A 134 24.28 1.68 13.09
CA LEU A 134 25.46 0.82 13.15
C LEU A 134 25.30 -0.45 12.30
N THR A 135 24.08 -0.92 12.04
CA THR A 135 23.85 -2.12 11.21
C THR A 135 24.37 -1.99 9.78
N SER A 136 24.32 -0.79 9.21
CA SER A 136 24.87 -0.45 7.88
C SER A 136 26.39 -0.60 7.88
N GLN A 137 27.06 -0.02 8.88
CA GLN A 137 28.51 -0.14 9.07
C GLN A 137 28.96 -1.57 9.37
N ALA A 138 28.14 -2.35 10.09
CA ALA A 138 28.37 -3.77 10.37
C ALA A 138 28.09 -4.68 9.15
N ARG A 139 27.55 -4.14 8.05
CA ARG A 139 27.23 -4.84 6.80
C ARG A 139 26.32 -6.07 7.00
N LEU A 140 25.41 -6.03 7.98
CA LEU A 140 24.53 -7.16 8.31
C LEU A 140 23.64 -7.57 7.13
N VAL A 141 23.24 -6.61 6.29
CA VAL A 141 22.45 -6.87 5.08
C VAL A 141 23.16 -7.83 4.12
N VAL A 142 24.50 -7.73 4.00
CA VAL A 142 25.28 -8.60 3.12
C VAL A 142 25.22 -10.04 3.64
N GLY A 143 25.51 -10.25 4.92
CA GLY A 143 25.44 -11.57 5.55
C GLY A 143 24.06 -12.21 5.47
N LEU A 144 22.98 -11.42 5.66
CA LEU A 144 21.61 -11.88 5.44
C LEU A 144 21.35 -12.28 3.99
N THR A 145 21.74 -11.45 3.02
CA THR A 145 21.53 -11.77 1.60
C THR A 145 22.30 -13.02 1.16
N ASP A 146 23.52 -13.21 1.66
CA ASP A 146 24.32 -14.39 1.36
C ASP A 146 23.70 -15.65 1.94
N ARG A 147 23.14 -15.60 3.15
CA ARG A 147 22.39 -16.73 3.70
C ARG A 147 21.10 -17.02 2.92
N ILE A 148 20.36 -15.99 2.50
CA ILE A 148 19.12 -16.15 1.71
C ILE A 148 19.40 -16.85 0.37
N LYS A 149 20.51 -16.52 -0.31
CA LYS A 149 20.94 -17.20 -1.55
C LYS A 149 21.07 -18.72 -1.37
N LEU A 150 21.41 -19.16 -0.16
CA LEU A 150 21.65 -20.58 0.17
C LEU A 150 20.39 -21.31 0.64
N TYR A 151 19.20 -20.70 0.63
CA TYR A 151 17.95 -21.34 1.10
C TYR A 151 17.57 -22.60 0.33
N ASN A 152 17.99 -22.72 -0.93
CA ASN A 152 17.80 -23.92 -1.76
C ASN A 152 18.79 -25.03 -1.43
N GLU A 153 20.01 -24.67 -1.07
CA GLU A 153 21.11 -25.62 -0.83
C GLU A 153 21.10 -26.13 0.61
N ARG A 154 20.69 -25.27 1.55
CA ARG A 154 20.67 -25.56 2.98
C ARG A 154 19.24 -25.71 3.48
N ASN A 155 18.96 -26.84 4.11
CA ASN A 155 17.68 -27.10 4.75
C ASN A 155 17.56 -26.39 6.10
N LEU A 156 17.50 -25.06 6.08
CA LEU A 156 17.30 -24.24 7.29
C LEU A 156 15.84 -24.34 7.77
N PRO A 157 15.60 -24.46 9.09
CA PRO A 157 14.27 -24.42 9.68
C PRO A 157 13.47 -23.16 9.32
N HIS A 158 12.15 -23.28 9.35
CA HIS A 158 11.22 -22.18 9.10
C HIS A 158 11.53 -20.94 9.94
N ASP A 159 11.72 -21.11 11.25
CA ASP A 159 11.87 -19.98 12.17
C ASP A 159 13.10 -19.14 11.86
N ILE A 160 14.23 -19.77 11.49
CA ILE A 160 15.44 -19.05 11.07
C ILE A 160 15.16 -18.27 9.78
N LYS A 161 14.56 -18.93 8.77
CA LYS A 161 14.22 -18.26 7.50
C LYS A 161 13.28 -17.08 7.71
N PHE A 162 12.31 -17.21 8.63
CA PHE A 162 11.38 -16.15 8.99
C PHE A 162 12.08 -14.98 9.69
N PHE A 163 12.92 -15.24 10.70
CA PHE A 163 13.61 -14.16 11.41
C PHE A 163 14.69 -13.47 10.58
N ASP A 164 15.29 -14.16 9.60
CA ASP A 164 16.15 -13.54 8.58
C ASP A 164 15.40 -12.51 7.76
N LEU A 165 14.25 -12.91 7.21
CA LEU A 165 13.39 -12.04 6.43
C LEU A 165 12.83 -10.90 7.30
N ARG A 166 12.44 -11.19 8.54
CA ARG A 166 11.96 -10.16 9.49
C ARG A 166 13.04 -9.14 9.81
N LEU A 167 14.27 -9.57 10.05
CA LEU A 167 15.39 -8.65 10.27
C LEU A 167 15.68 -7.82 9.01
N LEU A 168 15.69 -8.44 7.83
CA LEU A 168 15.87 -7.75 6.55
C LEU A 168 14.75 -6.72 6.29
N PHE A 169 13.51 -7.05 6.64
CA PHE A 169 12.38 -6.13 6.59
C PHE A 169 12.60 -4.92 7.50
N LEU A 170 13.00 -5.14 8.75
CA LEU A 170 13.28 -4.06 9.70
C LEU A 170 14.39 -3.14 9.19
N LEU A 171 15.49 -3.72 8.71
CA LEU A 171 16.62 -2.95 8.17
C LEU A 171 16.18 -2.10 6.97
N THR A 172 15.46 -2.66 6.01
CA THR A 172 15.00 -1.94 4.80
C THR A 172 13.88 -0.93 5.07
N ALA A 173 13.07 -1.16 6.10
CA ALA A 173 12.02 -0.24 6.54
C ALA A 173 12.61 0.99 7.23
N LEU A 174 13.61 0.79 8.10
CA LEU A 174 14.14 1.83 8.99
C LEU A 174 15.34 2.59 8.40
N ARG A 175 16.03 2.04 7.40
CA ARG A 175 17.27 2.60 6.83
C ARG A 175 17.22 2.70 5.30
N LEU A 176 17.27 3.94 4.80
CA LEU A 176 17.23 4.24 3.37
C LEU A 176 18.52 3.80 2.63
N ASP A 177 19.68 3.92 3.28
CA ASP A 177 20.96 3.46 2.75
C ASP A 177 20.97 1.94 2.54
N ILE A 178 20.48 1.17 3.52
CA ILE A 178 20.36 -0.30 3.39
C ILE A 178 19.36 -0.68 2.30
N ARG A 179 18.25 0.05 2.19
CA ARG A 179 17.25 -0.16 1.12
C ARG A 179 17.86 0.02 -0.27
N GLN A 180 18.63 1.11 -0.47
CA GLN A 180 19.30 1.39 -1.73
C GLN A 180 20.38 0.34 -2.04
N GLN A 181 21.20 -0.02 -1.05
CA GLN A 181 22.21 -1.06 -1.17
C GLN A 181 21.58 -2.41 -1.56
N LEU A 182 20.49 -2.82 -0.89
CA LEU A 182 19.82 -4.06 -1.21
C LEU A 182 19.24 -4.05 -2.63
N ALA A 183 18.61 -2.94 -3.04
CA ALA A 183 18.01 -2.82 -4.36
C ALA A 183 19.06 -2.85 -5.49
N GLN A 184 20.13 -2.05 -5.36
CA GLN A 184 21.07 -1.77 -6.45
C GLN A 184 22.32 -2.65 -6.40
N GLU A 185 22.99 -2.75 -5.25
CA GLU A 185 24.27 -3.46 -5.15
C GLU A 185 24.08 -4.97 -5.00
N LEU A 186 23.09 -5.38 -4.21
CA LEU A 186 22.88 -6.80 -3.86
C LEU A 186 21.85 -7.50 -4.75
N ARG A 187 21.33 -6.82 -5.79
CA ARG A 187 20.29 -7.33 -6.70
C ARG A 187 19.09 -7.94 -5.95
N GLY A 188 18.67 -7.27 -4.88
CA GLY A 188 17.69 -7.78 -3.92
C GLY A 188 16.33 -8.10 -4.52
N ILE A 189 15.92 -7.39 -5.58
CA ILE A 189 14.65 -7.67 -6.28
C ILE A 189 14.69 -9.08 -6.89
N GLY A 190 15.76 -9.43 -7.61
CA GLY A 190 15.95 -10.76 -8.18
C GLY A 190 16.00 -11.84 -7.11
N LEU A 191 16.85 -11.64 -6.10
CA LEU A 191 17.00 -12.59 -4.98
C LEU A 191 15.68 -12.86 -4.25
N LEU A 192 14.91 -11.82 -3.94
CA LEU A 192 13.64 -11.95 -3.21
C LEU A 192 12.53 -12.50 -4.12
N THR A 193 12.57 -12.23 -5.43
CA THR A 193 11.66 -12.85 -6.41
C THR A 193 11.90 -14.35 -6.48
N ASP A 194 13.17 -14.78 -6.53
CA ASP A 194 13.53 -16.21 -6.47
C ASP A 194 13.08 -16.83 -5.14
N THR A 195 13.30 -16.13 -4.03
CA THR A 195 12.89 -16.59 -2.70
C THR A 195 11.36 -16.71 -2.56
N LEU A 196 10.61 -15.78 -3.18
CA LEU A 196 9.16 -15.84 -3.23
C LEU A 196 8.68 -17.02 -4.06
N GLU A 197 9.25 -17.24 -5.24
CA GLU A 197 8.97 -18.40 -6.09
C GLU A 197 9.14 -19.72 -5.33
N LEU A 198 10.26 -19.87 -4.62
CA LEU A 198 10.55 -21.04 -3.81
C LEU A 198 9.57 -21.21 -2.65
N THR A 199 9.17 -20.11 -2.02
CA THR A 199 8.22 -20.14 -0.89
C THR A 199 6.81 -20.52 -1.34
N LEU A 200 6.41 -20.13 -2.55
CA LEU A 200 5.12 -20.48 -3.13
C LEU A 200 5.10 -21.88 -3.75
N GLY A 201 6.27 -22.48 -4.04
CA GLY A 201 6.35 -23.82 -4.63
C GLY A 201 5.73 -23.87 -6.03
N VAL A 202 5.97 -22.86 -6.86
CA VAL A 202 5.36 -22.75 -8.19
C VAL A 202 6.23 -23.34 -9.31
N LYS A 203 5.62 -23.65 -10.45
CA LYS A 203 6.30 -24.04 -11.69
C LYS A 203 5.89 -23.12 -12.83
N TRP A 204 6.87 -22.70 -13.64
CA TRP A 204 6.65 -21.89 -14.84
C TRP A 204 6.15 -22.75 -15.99
N ILE A 205 5.03 -22.35 -16.61
CA ILE A 205 4.52 -22.93 -17.86
C ILE A 205 4.92 -22.06 -19.05
N ASP A 206 4.75 -20.75 -18.89
CA ASP A 206 5.14 -19.72 -19.86
C ASP A 206 5.93 -18.63 -19.11
N PRO A 207 6.71 -17.75 -19.78
CA PRO A 207 7.55 -16.73 -19.13
C PRO A 207 6.79 -15.77 -18.19
N HIS A 208 5.47 -15.72 -18.33
CA HIS A 208 4.56 -14.85 -17.60
C HIS A 208 3.44 -15.66 -16.90
N GLU A 209 3.57 -16.98 -16.83
CA GLU A 209 2.56 -17.87 -16.26
C GLU A 209 3.15 -18.95 -15.37
N VAL A 210 2.69 -18.94 -14.12
CA VAL A 210 3.04 -19.90 -13.09
C VAL A 210 1.81 -20.63 -12.59
N ILE A 211 2.00 -21.89 -12.23
CA ILE A 211 1.00 -22.71 -11.55
C ILE A 211 1.57 -23.26 -10.25
N ALA A 212 0.70 -23.57 -9.30
CA ALA A 212 1.08 -24.32 -8.11
C ALA A 212 1.64 -25.70 -8.53
N ALA A 213 2.71 -26.15 -7.89
CA ALA A 213 3.19 -27.51 -8.09
C ALA A 213 2.23 -28.58 -7.51
N GLU A 214 1.41 -28.17 -6.54
CA GLU A 214 0.39 -28.97 -5.86
C GLU A 214 -1.03 -28.53 -6.26
N ASP A 215 -2.07 -29.12 -5.65
CA ASP A 215 -3.47 -28.82 -5.96
C ASP A 215 -3.78 -27.33 -5.70
N PRO A 216 -4.19 -26.54 -6.73
CA PRO A 216 -4.52 -25.12 -6.58
C PRO A 216 -5.64 -24.83 -5.59
N ALA A 217 -6.45 -25.83 -5.25
CA ALA A 217 -7.55 -25.69 -4.28
C ALA A 217 -7.08 -25.68 -2.82
N LEU A 218 -5.83 -26.07 -2.55
CA LEU A 218 -5.29 -26.07 -1.19
C LEU A 218 -4.77 -24.69 -0.81
N PRO A 219 -5.11 -24.17 0.39
CA PRO A 219 -4.58 -22.91 0.86
C PRO A 219 -3.07 -23.04 1.11
N LEU A 220 -2.35 -21.93 0.90
CA LEU A 220 -0.93 -21.83 1.23
C LEU A 220 -0.75 -22.11 2.73
N PRO A 221 0.14 -23.05 3.12
CA PRO A 221 0.29 -23.39 4.52
C PRO A 221 0.85 -22.20 5.31
N ARG A 222 0.57 -22.21 6.62
CA ARG A 222 0.83 -21.08 7.51
C ARG A 222 2.27 -20.57 7.46
N GLN A 223 3.24 -21.47 7.50
CA GLN A 223 4.66 -21.11 7.56
C GLN A 223 5.14 -20.47 6.25
N GLU A 224 4.64 -20.95 5.12
CA GLU A 224 4.90 -20.42 3.78
C GLU A 224 4.27 -19.04 3.63
N ALA A 225 3.02 -18.87 4.07
CA ALA A 225 2.33 -17.59 4.06
C ALA A 225 3.05 -16.53 4.91
N GLU A 226 3.50 -16.89 6.11
CA GLU A 226 4.27 -15.98 6.99
C GLU A 226 5.57 -15.52 6.32
N ARG A 227 6.33 -16.43 5.68
CA ARG A 227 7.55 -16.06 4.94
C ARG A 227 7.25 -15.22 3.70
N ALA A 228 6.23 -15.60 2.93
CA ALA A 228 5.83 -14.87 1.72
C ALA A 228 5.44 -13.43 2.06
N MET A 229 4.69 -13.20 3.14
CA MET A 229 4.36 -11.85 3.60
C MET A 229 5.59 -11.04 4.01
N GLU A 230 6.59 -11.62 4.66
CA GLU A 230 7.86 -10.91 4.92
C GLU A 230 8.57 -10.53 3.62
N ILE A 231 8.66 -11.45 2.65
CA ILE A 231 9.28 -11.19 1.35
C ILE A 231 8.56 -10.05 0.62
N LEU A 232 7.22 -10.07 0.58
CA LEU A 232 6.41 -9.02 -0.03
C LEU A 232 6.64 -7.65 0.62
N LYS A 233 6.78 -7.59 1.95
CA LYS A 233 7.07 -6.34 2.67
C LYS A 233 8.48 -5.81 2.36
N ILE A 234 9.48 -6.68 2.25
CA ILE A 234 10.85 -6.27 1.89
C ILE A 234 10.86 -5.75 0.44
N LEU A 235 10.24 -6.50 -0.48
CA LEU A 235 10.08 -6.08 -1.88
C LEU A 235 9.38 -4.72 -1.97
N PHE A 236 8.29 -4.52 -1.23
CA PHE A 236 7.59 -3.23 -1.18
C PHE A 236 8.52 -2.09 -0.74
N ASN A 237 9.34 -2.31 0.30
CA ASN A 237 10.28 -1.30 0.76
C ASN A 237 11.31 -0.92 -0.31
N ILE A 238 11.87 -1.91 -1.03
CA ILE A 238 12.92 -1.64 -2.02
C ILE A 238 12.39 -1.16 -3.38
N THR A 239 11.11 -1.37 -3.69
CA THR A 239 10.49 -0.93 -4.95
C THR A 239 9.65 0.35 -4.83
N PHE A 240 9.60 1.01 -3.67
CA PHE A 240 8.67 2.13 -3.43
C PHE A 240 8.68 3.27 -4.48
N ASP A 241 9.82 3.55 -5.12
CA ASP A 241 9.95 4.62 -6.11
C ASP A 241 10.10 4.13 -7.57
N THR A 242 9.87 2.83 -7.86
CA THR A 242 10.15 2.27 -9.19
C THR A 242 9.11 2.62 -10.24
N ASN A 243 7.84 2.82 -9.85
CA ASN A 243 6.75 3.16 -10.77
C ASN A 243 6.90 4.54 -11.44
N LYS A 244 7.71 5.44 -10.88
CA LYS A 244 8.00 6.78 -11.43
C LYS A 244 9.24 6.83 -12.33
N ARG A 245 9.98 5.73 -12.43
CA ARG A 245 11.24 5.68 -13.18
C ARG A 245 11.02 5.00 -14.51
N GLU A 246 11.73 5.48 -15.53
CA GLU A 246 11.91 4.67 -16.73
C GLU A 246 12.79 3.47 -16.38
N VAL A 247 12.31 2.31 -16.81
CA VAL A 247 12.93 1.03 -16.50
C VAL A 247 13.43 0.44 -17.81
N ASP A 248 14.65 -0.08 -17.83
CA ASP A 248 15.20 -0.77 -19.00
C ASP A 248 14.48 -2.10 -19.28
N GLU A 249 14.89 -2.82 -20.32
CA GLU A 249 14.25 -4.09 -20.69
C GLU A 249 14.60 -5.25 -19.74
N GLU A 250 15.79 -5.23 -19.12
CA GLU A 250 16.22 -6.29 -18.18
C GLU A 250 15.41 -6.21 -16.89
N ASP A 251 15.34 -5.01 -16.31
CA ASP A 251 14.53 -4.73 -15.13
C ASP A 251 13.03 -4.92 -15.43
N ALA A 252 12.55 -4.54 -16.63
CA ALA A 252 11.16 -4.78 -17.01
C ALA A 252 10.83 -6.27 -17.08
N ALA A 253 11.74 -7.10 -17.59
CA ALA A 253 11.57 -8.56 -17.56
C ALA A 253 11.52 -9.10 -16.13
N LEU A 254 12.37 -8.57 -15.23
CA LEU A 254 12.34 -8.93 -13.81
C LEU A 254 11.03 -8.52 -13.13
N TYR A 255 10.53 -7.31 -13.36
CA TYR A 255 9.24 -6.87 -12.81
C TYR A 255 8.05 -7.63 -13.38
N ARG A 256 8.08 -8.02 -14.65
CA ARG A 256 7.05 -8.91 -15.22
C ARG A 256 7.08 -10.30 -14.59
N ARG A 257 8.26 -10.86 -14.36
CA ARG A 257 8.41 -12.14 -13.62
C ARG A 257 7.83 -12.01 -12.21
N LEU A 258 8.19 -10.96 -11.48
CA LEU A 258 7.61 -10.67 -10.17
C LEU A 258 6.08 -10.51 -10.25
N GLY A 259 5.58 -9.75 -11.22
CA GLY A 259 4.14 -9.54 -11.43
C GLY A 259 3.37 -10.85 -11.72
N ALA A 260 3.97 -11.83 -12.40
CA ALA A 260 3.38 -13.15 -12.58
C ALA A 260 3.24 -13.92 -11.26
N LEU A 261 4.25 -13.85 -10.37
CA LEU A 261 4.17 -14.42 -9.02
C LEU A 261 3.11 -13.70 -8.18
N LEU A 262 3.03 -12.37 -8.24
CA LEU A 262 2.02 -11.60 -7.51
C LEU A 262 0.60 -11.89 -8.00
N ARG A 263 0.43 -12.10 -9.31
CA ARG A 263 -0.84 -12.60 -9.85
C ARG A 263 -1.20 -13.94 -9.23
N HIS A 264 -0.26 -14.88 -9.13
CA HIS A 264 -0.50 -16.15 -8.46
C HIS A 264 -0.88 -15.97 -6.98
N CYS A 265 -0.19 -15.08 -6.25
CA CYS A 265 -0.55 -14.74 -4.87
C CYS A 265 -1.99 -14.23 -4.72
N LEU A 266 -2.52 -13.47 -5.70
CA LEU A 266 -3.92 -13.04 -5.69
C LEU A 266 -4.90 -14.20 -5.90
N MET A 267 -4.51 -15.21 -6.69
CA MET A 267 -5.39 -16.32 -7.05
C MET A 267 -5.46 -17.42 -5.98
N ILE A 268 -4.50 -17.48 -5.06
CA ILE A 268 -4.47 -18.45 -3.96
C ILE A 268 -5.02 -17.85 -2.66
N SER A 269 -5.46 -18.73 -1.75
CA SER A 269 -5.83 -18.38 -0.39
C SER A 269 -4.74 -18.80 0.60
N ALA A 270 -4.70 -18.15 1.76
CA ALA A 270 -3.89 -18.56 2.90
C ALA A 270 -4.77 -19.28 3.94
N ASP A 271 -4.15 -19.85 4.97
CA ASP A 271 -4.84 -20.46 6.11
C ASP A 271 -5.72 -19.43 6.87
N GLY A 272 -7.00 -19.38 6.50
CA GLY A 272 -8.02 -18.49 7.06
C GLY A 272 -8.31 -17.23 6.22
N GLU A 273 -9.51 -16.69 6.35
CA GLU A 273 -9.97 -15.50 5.60
C GLU A 273 -9.16 -14.24 5.96
N ASP A 274 -8.92 -14.00 7.26
CA ASP A 274 -8.17 -12.82 7.72
C ASP A 274 -6.73 -12.79 7.20
N ARG A 275 -6.04 -13.94 7.21
CA ARG A 275 -4.69 -14.05 6.64
C ARG A 275 -4.68 -13.95 5.13
N THR A 276 -5.68 -14.51 4.46
CA THR A 276 -5.83 -14.36 3.01
C THR A 276 -5.94 -12.88 2.66
N GLU A 277 -6.73 -12.11 3.41
CA GLU A 277 -6.86 -10.68 3.19
C GLU A 277 -5.58 -9.90 3.50
N GLU A 278 -4.83 -10.25 4.55
CA GLU A 278 -3.52 -9.66 4.85
C GLU A 278 -2.50 -9.95 3.75
N PHE A 279 -2.45 -11.21 3.29
CA PHE A 279 -1.57 -11.65 2.21
C PHE A 279 -1.88 -10.95 0.89
N HIS A 280 -3.16 -10.87 0.51
CA HIS A 280 -3.61 -10.10 -0.67
C HIS A 280 -3.30 -8.62 -0.51
N SER A 281 -3.43 -8.03 0.68
CA SER A 281 -3.08 -6.64 0.94
C SER A 281 -1.61 -6.34 0.64
N HIS A 282 -0.69 -7.18 1.10
CA HIS A 282 0.74 -7.03 0.81
C HIS A 282 1.05 -7.22 -0.67
N THR A 283 0.37 -8.16 -1.32
CA THR A 283 0.49 -8.41 -2.76
C THR A 283 0.05 -7.20 -3.59
N ILE A 284 -1.10 -6.59 -3.26
CA ILE A 284 -1.65 -5.40 -3.93
C ILE A 284 -0.74 -4.20 -3.73
N ASN A 285 -0.23 -3.98 -2.51
CA ASN A 285 0.70 -2.90 -2.22
C ASN A 285 1.95 -2.99 -3.10
N LEU A 286 2.50 -4.20 -3.28
CA LEU A 286 3.67 -4.40 -4.14
C LEU A 286 3.35 -4.25 -5.63
N LEU A 287 2.17 -4.72 -6.08
CA LEU A 287 1.71 -4.50 -7.47
C LEU A 287 1.63 -3.00 -7.81
N GLY A 288 1.20 -2.16 -6.86
CA GLY A 288 1.16 -0.70 -7.02
C GLY A 288 2.52 -0.03 -7.21
N ASN A 289 3.62 -0.70 -6.84
CA ASN A 289 4.98 -0.20 -7.03
C ASN A 289 5.58 -0.60 -8.38
N LEU A 290 5.00 -1.59 -9.08
CA LEU A 290 5.52 -2.05 -10.37
C LEU A 290 5.35 -0.98 -11.46
N PRO A 291 6.27 -0.90 -12.43
CA PRO A 291 6.09 -0.03 -13.58
C PRO A 291 4.82 -0.37 -14.37
N LEU A 292 4.09 0.65 -14.83
CA LEU A 292 2.79 0.48 -15.50
C LEU A 292 2.85 -0.47 -16.70
N LYS A 293 3.94 -0.41 -17.48
CA LYS A 293 4.17 -1.28 -18.65
C LYS A 293 4.31 -2.77 -18.32
N CYS A 294 4.49 -3.13 -17.05
CA CYS A 294 4.64 -4.50 -16.56
C CYS A 294 3.35 -5.06 -15.97
N LEU A 295 2.29 -4.25 -15.84
CA LEU A 295 0.98 -4.71 -15.35
C LEU A 295 0.19 -5.49 -16.41
N ASP A 296 0.68 -5.51 -17.65
CA ASP A 296 0.19 -6.35 -18.75
C ASP A 296 0.19 -7.84 -18.38
N VAL A 297 1.12 -8.26 -17.52
CA VAL A 297 1.20 -9.61 -16.97
C VAL A 297 -0.06 -10.05 -16.23
N LEU A 298 -0.85 -9.13 -15.65
CA LEU A 298 -2.10 -9.46 -14.98
C LEU A 298 -3.16 -10.00 -15.95
N LEU A 299 -3.03 -9.67 -17.25
CA LEU A 299 -3.95 -10.04 -18.31
C LEU A 299 -3.38 -11.13 -19.25
N ALA A 300 -2.12 -11.52 -19.05
CA ALA A 300 -1.41 -12.47 -19.89
C ALA A 300 -1.95 -13.93 -19.89
N PRO A 301 -2.57 -14.46 -18.82
CA PRO A 301 -3.06 -15.85 -18.82
C PRO A 301 -4.05 -16.13 -19.94
N LYS A 302 -3.99 -17.35 -20.46
CA LYS A 302 -4.96 -17.80 -21.46
C LYS A 302 -6.33 -17.99 -20.81
N VAL A 303 -7.37 -17.81 -21.61
CA VAL A 303 -8.75 -18.03 -21.18
C VAL A 303 -9.00 -19.54 -21.16
N HIS A 304 -9.32 -20.08 -19.99
CA HIS A 304 -9.64 -21.48 -19.80
C HIS A 304 -11.13 -21.67 -19.46
N PRO A 305 -11.70 -22.89 -19.65
CA PRO A 305 -13.07 -23.16 -19.21
C PRO A 305 -13.24 -22.90 -17.70
N GLY A 306 -14.07 -21.93 -17.36
CA GLY A 306 -14.29 -21.48 -15.97
C GLY A 306 -13.61 -20.15 -15.62
N SER A 307 -12.69 -19.66 -16.46
CA SER A 307 -12.14 -18.30 -16.33
C SER A 307 -13.18 -17.24 -16.66
N LEU A 308 -13.07 -16.08 -16.01
CA LEU A 308 -13.84 -14.91 -16.33
C LEU A 308 -13.27 -14.24 -17.59
N GLU A 309 -13.88 -14.52 -18.73
CA GLU A 309 -13.50 -13.89 -20.00
C GLU A 309 -14.22 -12.55 -20.22
N TYR A 310 -13.48 -11.54 -20.65
CA TYR A 310 -14.05 -10.33 -21.23
C TYR A 310 -13.25 -9.86 -22.44
N MET A 311 -13.91 -9.77 -23.60
CA MET A 311 -13.28 -9.37 -24.89
C MET A 311 -12.07 -10.25 -25.26
N GLY A 312 -12.13 -11.57 -25.04
CA GLY A 312 -11.04 -12.49 -25.35
C GLY A 312 -9.84 -12.42 -24.41
N VAL A 313 -9.96 -11.74 -23.26
CA VAL A 313 -8.90 -11.61 -22.25
C VAL A 313 -9.38 -12.15 -20.91
N ASN A 314 -8.48 -12.80 -20.17
CA ASN A 314 -8.76 -13.27 -18.81
C ASN A 314 -8.84 -12.08 -17.84
N MET A 315 -9.94 -12.02 -17.06
CA MET A 315 -10.22 -10.97 -16.06
C MET A 315 -10.24 -11.50 -14.63
N ASP A 316 -9.78 -12.72 -14.37
CA ASP A 316 -9.81 -13.36 -13.05
C ASP A 316 -9.08 -12.50 -12.01
N ALA A 317 -7.85 -12.10 -12.30
CA ALA A 317 -7.05 -11.25 -11.40
C ALA A 317 -7.70 -9.89 -11.13
N VAL A 318 -8.27 -9.26 -12.17
CA VAL A 318 -8.97 -7.97 -12.05
C VAL A 318 -10.25 -8.12 -11.23
N SER A 319 -10.96 -9.25 -11.37
CA SER A 319 -12.14 -9.56 -10.56
C SER A 319 -11.78 -9.74 -9.10
N VAL A 320 -10.70 -10.48 -8.79
CA VAL A 320 -10.24 -10.64 -7.41
C VAL A 320 -9.87 -9.30 -6.76
N LEU A 321 -9.20 -8.41 -7.50
CA LEU A 321 -8.90 -7.05 -7.03
C LEU A 321 -10.18 -6.24 -6.75
N LEU A 322 -11.20 -6.37 -7.61
CA LEU A 322 -12.47 -5.68 -7.45
C LEU A 322 -13.26 -6.22 -6.24
N ASP A 323 -13.29 -7.53 -6.05
CA ASP A 323 -13.93 -8.18 -4.91
C ASP A 323 -13.20 -7.85 -3.61
N PHE A 324 -11.87 -7.75 -3.64
CA PHE A 324 -11.07 -7.27 -2.51
C PHE A 324 -11.43 -5.82 -2.15
N LEU A 325 -11.57 -4.93 -3.14
CA LEU A 325 -12.00 -3.55 -2.93
C LEU A 325 -13.40 -3.50 -2.28
N ASP A 326 -14.37 -4.26 -2.79
CA ASP A 326 -15.74 -4.25 -2.26
C ASP A 326 -15.81 -4.74 -0.80
N ARG A 327 -15.08 -5.82 -0.47
CA ARG A 327 -14.95 -6.31 0.91
C ARG A 327 -14.32 -5.27 1.85
N ARG A 328 -13.29 -4.55 1.40
CA ARG A 328 -12.64 -3.50 2.20
C ARG A 328 -13.54 -2.29 2.43
N LEU A 329 -14.37 -1.93 1.44
CA LEU A 329 -15.37 -0.87 1.56
C LEU A 329 -16.42 -1.20 2.63
N ASP A 330 -16.84 -2.47 2.74
CA ASP A 330 -17.83 -2.90 3.74
C ASP A 330 -17.31 -2.89 5.18
N ARG A 331 -15.99 -3.08 5.38
CA ARG A 331 -15.38 -3.07 6.71
C ARG A 331 -15.27 -1.68 7.34
N GLY A 332 -15.12 -0.61 6.56
CA GLY A 332 -15.14 0.77 7.06
C GLY A 332 -13.92 1.24 7.88
N HIS A 333 -12.94 0.38 8.19
CA HIS A 333 -11.79 0.71 9.04
C HIS A 333 -10.54 1.11 8.23
N LYS A 334 -9.83 2.14 8.71
CA LYS A 334 -8.55 2.64 8.14
C LYS A 334 -8.58 2.78 6.61
N LEU A 335 -9.62 3.42 6.10
CA LEU A 335 -9.93 3.52 4.65
C LEU A 335 -8.75 4.01 3.80
N LYS A 336 -7.93 4.93 4.30
CA LYS A 336 -6.76 5.45 3.59
C LYS A 336 -5.73 4.37 3.29
N GLU A 337 -5.28 3.65 4.31
CA GLU A 337 -4.25 2.61 4.16
C GLU A 337 -4.79 1.38 3.42
N SER A 338 -6.10 1.11 3.55
CA SER A 338 -6.72 -0.10 2.99
C SER A 338 -7.22 0.05 1.56
N LEU A 339 -7.73 1.21 1.15
CA LEU A 339 -8.37 1.41 -0.15
C LEU A 339 -7.45 2.05 -1.18
N THR A 340 -6.59 2.98 -0.77
CA THR A 340 -5.76 3.75 -1.72
C THR A 340 -4.90 2.84 -2.60
N PRO A 341 -4.20 1.82 -2.10
CA PRO A 341 -3.37 0.96 -2.95
C PRO A 341 -4.17 0.22 -4.03
N VAL A 342 -5.32 -0.37 -3.69
CA VAL A 342 -6.15 -1.10 -4.64
C VAL A 342 -6.84 -0.16 -5.64
N LEU A 343 -7.31 1.02 -5.19
CA LEU A 343 -7.91 2.02 -6.07
C LEU A 343 -6.88 2.55 -7.07
N SER A 344 -5.67 2.89 -6.61
CA SER A 344 -4.58 3.35 -7.49
C SER A 344 -4.21 2.27 -8.50
N LEU A 345 -4.03 1.01 -8.07
CA LEU A 345 -3.69 -0.09 -8.97
C LEU A 345 -4.77 -0.31 -10.05
N LEU A 346 -6.05 -0.35 -9.66
CA LEU A 346 -7.16 -0.51 -10.60
C LEU A 346 -7.29 0.69 -11.55
N THR A 347 -7.03 1.91 -11.06
CA THR A 347 -7.06 3.15 -11.85
C THR A 347 -5.97 3.12 -12.92
N GLU A 348 -4.73 2.86 -12.54
CA GLU A 348 -3.60 2.82 -13.48
C GLU A 348 -3.74 1.68 -14.47
N SER A 349 -4.18 0.50 -14.01
CA SER A 349 -4.48 -0.64 -14.89
C SER A 349 -5.60 -0.31 -15.89
N ALA A 350 -6.62 0.44 -15.49
CA ALA A 350 -7.69 0.91 -16.37
C ALA A 350 -7.23 2.01 -17.33
N ARG A 351 -6.26 2.85 -16.93
CA ARG A 351 -5.67 3.84 -17.85
C ARG A 351 -4.86 3.16 -18.93
N ALA A 352 -3.99 2.21 -18.55
CA ALA A 352 -3.11 1.48 -19.45
C ALA A 352 -3.85 0.47 -20.37
N HIS A 353 -4.82 -0.29 -19.84
CA HIS A 353 -5.44 -1.40 -20.57
C HIS A 353 -6.94 -1.15 -20.85
N ARG A 354 -7.28 -1.03 -22.13
CA ARG A 354 -8.66 -0.78 -22.60
C ARG A 354 -9.64 -1.88 -22.16
N GLN A 355 -9.22 -3.14 -22.20
CA GLN A 355 -10.04 -4.29 -21.82
C GLN A 355 -10.40 -4.23 -20.33
N THR A 356 -9.41 -3.99 -19.47
CA THR A 356 -9.57 -3.77 -18.02
C THR A 356 -10.54 -2.63 -17.75
N ARG A 357 -10.36 -1.48 -18.42
CA ARG A 357 -11.25 -0.32 -18.28
C ARG A 357 -12.70 -0.64 -18.63
N LYS A 358 -12.94 -1.30 -19.76
CA LYS A 358 -14.30 -1.68 -20.19
C LYS A 358 -14.93 -2.70 -19.24
N PHE A 359 -14.16 -3.70 -18.78
CA PHE A 359 -14.61 -4.67 -17.80
C PHE A 359 -15.00 -4.01 -16.47
N LEU A 360 -14.11 -3.18 -15.91
CA LEU A 360 -14.36 -2.43 -14.68
C LEU A 360 -15.53 -1.46 -14.83
N LYS A 361 -15.65 -0.75 -15.95
CA LYS A 361 -16.82 0.09 -16.24
C LYS A 361 -18.10 -0.73 -16.20
N ALA A 362 -18.15 -1.90 -16.83
CA ALA A 362 -19.35 -2.73 -16.85
C ALA A 362 -19.76 -3.24 -15.46
N LYS A 363 -18.79 -3.54 -14.58
CA LYS A 363 -19.03 -4.02 -13.22
C LYS A 363 -19.33 -2.89 -12.22
N VAL A 364 -18.57 -1.80 -12.26
CA VAL A 364 -18.67 -0.67 -11.30
C VAL A 364 -19.75 0.33 -11.71
N LEU A 365 -19.82 0.67 -12.99
CA LEU A 365 -20.71 1.70 -13.55
C LEU A 365 -21.62 1.11 -14.64
N PRO A 366 -22.48 0.13 -14.30
CA PRO A 366 -23.41 -0.45 -15.26
C PRO A 366 -24.35 0.64 -15.84
N PRO A 367 -24.90 0.45 -17.05
CA PRO A 367 -25.86 1.38 -17.63
C PRO A 367 -26.98 1.74 -16.66
N LEU A 368 -27.24 3.04 -16.50
CA LEU A 368 -28.15 3.57 -15.48
C LEU A 368 -29.59 3.14 -15.76
N ARG A 369 -30.22 2.43 -14.83
CA ARG A 369 -31.66 2.17 -14.85
C ARG A 369 -32.38 2.94 -13.74
N ASP A 370 -31.76 3.04 -12.57
CA ASP A 370 -32.24 3.87 -11.48
C ASP A 370 -31.67 5.29 -11.57
N VAL A 371 -32.57 6.24 -11.81
CA VAL A 371 -32.33 7.69 -11.90
C VAL A 371 -33.14 8.47 -10.87
N LYS A 372 -33.85 7.79 -9.96
CA LYS A 372 -34.71 8.42 -8.95
C LYS A 372 -33.94 8.68 -7.66
N ASN A 373 -33.07 7.76 -7.29
CA ASN A 373 -32.21 7.90 -6.11
C ASN A 373 -30.95 8.70 -6.43
N ARG A 374 -30.39 9.35 -5.41
CA ARG A 374 -29.12 10.05 -5.56
C ARG A 374 -27.97 9.05 -5.80
N PRO A 375 -26.94 9.40 -6.58
CA PRO A 375 -25.81 8.51 -6.88
C PRO A 375 -25.10 7.93 -5.65
N GLU A 376 -25.03 8.67 -4.54
CA GLU A 376 -24.41 8.24 -3.29
C GLU A 376 -25.29 7.31 -2.42
N VAL A 377 -26.57 7.16 -2.75
CA VAL A 377 -27.53 6.36 -1.97
C VAL A 377 -27.68 4.97 -2.58
N GLY A 378 -27.38 3.94 -1.78
CA GLY A 378 -27.50 2.54 -2.16
C GLY A 378 -26.32 1.68 -1.70
N ASN A 379 -26.42 0.38 -1.96
CA ASN A 379 -25.41 -0.62 -1.56
C ASN A 379 -24.61 -1.16 -2.74
N LEU A 380 -24.80 -0.66 -3.96
CA LEU A 380 -23.95 -1.04 -5.10
C LEU A 380 -22.56 -0.43 -4.94
N LEU A 381 -21.55 -1.05 -5.55
CA LEU A 381 -20.18 -0.56 -5.54
C LEU A 381 -20.07 0.90 -6.03
N ARG A 382 -20.83 1.27 -7.07
CA ARG A 382 -20.99 2.67 -7.50
C ARG A 382 -21.35 3.59 -6.33
N ASN A 383 -22.39 3.26 -5.58
CA ASN A 383 -22.89 4.12 -4.51
C ASN A 383 -21.86 4.25 -3.38
N LYS A 384 -21.19 3.14 -3.02
CA LYS A 384 -20.11 3.12 -2.02
C LYS A 384 -18.95 4.05 -2.46
N LEU A 385 -18.50 3.96 -3.71
CA LEU A 385 -17.42 4.78 -4.25
C LEU A 385 -17.81 6.26 -4.38
N VAL A 386 -19.04 6.57 -4.81
CA VAL A 386 -19.52 7.96 -4.89
C VAL A 386 -19.57 8.61 -3.51
N ARG A 387 -19.96 7.87 -2.45
CA ARG A 387 -19.89 8.37 -1.06
C ARG A 387 -18.47 8.75 -0.63
N LEU A 388 -17.45 8.05 -1.13
CA LEU A 388 -16.05 8.38 -0.83
C LEU A 388 -15.58 9.69 -1.46
N MET A 389 -16.21 10.16 -2.55
CA MET A 389 -15.84 11.42 -3.21
C MET A 389 -16.07 12.67 -2.34
N THR A 390 -16.88 12.53 -1.30
CA THR A 390 -17.14 13.58 -0.30
C THR A 390 -16.58 13.20 1.09
N HIS A 391 -15.65 12.25 1.15
CA HIS A 391 -14.99 11.86 2.39
C HIS A 391 -14.07 12.98 2.92
N ILE A 392 -13.83 12.99 4.23
CA ILE A 392 -13.03 14.00 4.93
C ILE A 392 -11.54 13.88 4.54
N ASP A 393 -11.05 12.64 4.41
CA ASP A 393 -9.69 12.36 3.95
C ASP A 393 -9.54 12.68 2.46
N THR A 394 -8.65 13.61 2.15
CA THR A 394 -8.40 14.10 0.79
C THR A 394 -7.88 13.00 -0.13
N ASP A 395 -7.03 12.11 0.35
CA ASP A 395 -6.38 11.08 -0.48
C ASP A 395 -7.41 10.03 -0.88
N VAL A 396 -8.26 9.60 0.05
CA VAL A 396 -9.37 8.67 -0.24
C VAL A 396 -10.35 9.29 -1.23
N LYS A 397 -10.73 10.56 -1.00
CA LYS A 397 -11.62 11.32 -1.90
C LYS A 397 -11.04 11.41 -3.31
N HIS A 398 -9.77 11.78 -3.44
CA HIS A 398 -9.10 11.92 -4.74
C HIS A 398 -8.99 10.58 -5.44
N CYS A 399 -8.57 9.50 -4.77
CA CYS A 399 -8.43 8.18 -5.39
C CYS A 399 -9.76 7.61 -5.87
N ALA A 400 -10.83 7.73 -5.09
CA ALA A 400 -12.15 7.26 -5.48
C ALA A 400 -12.70 8.05 -6.69
N ALA A 401 -12.56 9.38 -6.68
CA ALA A 401 -13.00 10.23 -7.76
C ALA A 401 -12.20 9.97 -9.05
N GLU A 402 -10.88 9.83 -8.94
CA GLU A 402 -9.98 9.55 -10.06
C GLU A 402 -10.31 8.21 -10.72
N PHE A 403 -10.51 7.16 -9.92
CA PHE A 403 -10.89 5.84 -10.42
C PHE A 403 -12.16 5.92 -11.28
N LEU A 404 -13.22 6.54 -10.75
CA LEU A 404 -14.49 6.70 -11.47
C LEU A 404 -14.34 7.59 -12.72
N PHE A 405 -13.48 8.61 -12.69
CA PHE A 405 -13.20 9.48 -13.82
C PHE A 405 -12.50 8.74 -14.97
N VAL A 406 -11.50 7.92 -14.67
CA VAL A 406 -10.81 7.05 -15.65
C VAL A 406 -11.78 6.03 -16.27
N LEU A 407 -12.66 5.40 -15.47
CA LEU A 407 -13.71 4.51 -15.99
C LEU A 407 -14.69 5.24 -16.93
N CYS A 408 -14.86 6.55 -16.73
CA CYS A 408 -15.66 7.41 -17.61
C CYS A 408 -14.91 7.90 -18.85
N LYS A 409 -13.70 7.39 -19.14
CA LYS A 409 -12.80 7.88 -20.19
C LYS A 409 -12.42 9.35 -20.01
N GLU A 410 -12.29 9.80 -18.77
CA GLU A 410 -11.93 11.19 -18.43
C GLU A 410 -12.87 12.23 -19.09
N SER A 411 -14.12 11.84 -19.30
CA SER A 411 -15.16 12.71 -19.84
C SER A 411 -15.98 13.31 -18.71
N VAL A 412 -15.97 14.63 -18.59
CA VAL A 412 -16.74 15.37 -17.57
C VAL A 412 -18.23 15.03 -17.65
N SER A 413 -18.82 15.04 -18.85
CA SER A 413 -20.25 14.75 -19.03
C SER A 413 -20.65 13.35 -18.58
N ARG A 414 -19.83 12.33 -18.91
CA ARG A 414 -20.10 10.94 -18.49
C ARG A 414 -19.88 10.80 -17.00
N PHE A 415 -18.84 11.41 -16.46
CA PHE A 415 -18.55 11.39 -15.03
C PHE A 415 -19.71 11.97 -14.23
N VAL A 416 -20.17 13.17 -14.57
CA VAL A 416 -21.32 13.83 -13.93
C VAL A 416 -22.59 13.00 -14.04
N LYS A 417 -22.84 12.34 -15.18
CA LYS A 417 -23.98 11.41 -15.34
C LYS A 417 -23.99 10.31 -14.27
N TYR A 418 -22.84 9.73 -13.95
CA TYR A 418 -22.75 8.62 -12.99
C TYR A 418 -22.59 9.05 -11.54
N THR A 419 -21.99 10.21 -11.26
CA THR A 419 -21.64 10.63 -9.89
C THR A 419 -22.48 11.80 -9.37
N GLY A 420 -23.13 12.56 -10.24
CA GLY A 420 -23.77 13.83 -9.91
C GLY A 420 -22.74 14.96 -9.75
N TYR A 421 -23.05 16.16 -10.26
CA TYR A 421 -22.09 17.26 -10.28
C TYR A 421 -21.66 17.69 -8.87
N GLY A 422 -22.55 17.63 -7.87
CA GLY A 422 -22.20 17.97 -6.49
C GLY A 422 -21.06 17.12 -5.92
N ASN A 423 -21.06 15.81 -6.20
CA ASN A 423 -19.97 14.91 -5.80
C ASN A 423 -18.73 15.10 -6.68
N ALA A 424 -18.92 15.32 -7.99
CA ALA A 424 -17.84 15.49 -8.96
C ALA A 424 -17.06 16.80 -8.84
N ALA A 425 -17.70 17.87 -8.36
CA ALA A 425 -17.18 19.24 -8.36
C ALA A 425 -15.80 19.35 -7.71
N GLY A 426 -15.55 18.58 -6.64
CA GLY A 426 -14.25 18.58 -5.95
C GLY A 426 -13.08 18.13 -6.84
N LEU A 427 -13.28 17.11 -7.67
CA LEU A 427 -12.26 16.64 -8.62
C LEU A 427 -12.16 17.58 -9.82
N LEU A 428 -13.31 18.02 -10.35
CA LEU A 428 -13.36 18.91 -11.51
C LEU A 428 -12.68 20.25 -11.23
N ALA A 429 -12.90 20.84 -10.06
CA ALA A 429 -12.23 22.07 -9.64
C ALA A 429 -10.70 21.87 -9.50
N ALA A 430 -10.27 20.75 -8.90
CA ALA A 430 -8.85 20.45 -8.74
C ALA A 430 -8.11 20.25 -10.08
N ARG A 431 -8.83 19.90 -11.15
CA ARG A 431 -8.29 19.73 -12.51
C ARG A 431 -8.56 20.89 -13.46
N GLY A 432 -9.23 21.96 -13.02
CA GLY A 432 -9.64 23.05 -13.92
C GLY A 432 -10.64 22.62 -15.00
N LEU A 433 -11.48 21.60 -14.72
CA LEU A 433 -12.44 21.03 -15.68
C LEU A 433 -13.89 21.46 -15.41
N MET A 434 -14.10 22.53 -14.65
CA MET A 434 -15.43 22.99 -14.25
C MET A 434 -16.24 23.54 -15.44
N ALA A 435 -15.57 24.11 -16.45
CA ALA A 435 -16.19 24.60 -17.68
C ALA A 435 -16.68 23.50 -18.63
N GLY A 436 -16.41 22.23 -18.30
CA GLY A 436 -16.61 21.10 -19.19
C GLY A 436 -15.46 20.98 -20.20
N GLY A 437 -15.02 19.75 -20.44
CA GLY A 437 -13.87 19.49 -21.30
C GLY A 437 -13.52 18.00 -21.32
N ARG A 438 -12.50 17.67 -22.10
CA ARG A 438 -11.82 16.37 -22.08
C ARG A 438 -10.35 16.61 -21.79
N THR A 439 -9.78 15.81 -20.92
CA THR A 439 -8.33 15.76 -20.74
C THR A 439 -7.69 15.07 -21.96
N GLU A 440 -6.46 15.42 -22.33
CA GLU A 440 -5.69 14.75 -23.39
C GLU A 440 -5.38 13.31 -22.97
N GLY A 441 -6.27 12.37 -23.30
CA GLY A 441 -6.10 10.95 -23.06
C GLY A 441 -6.41 10.12 -24.30
N GLU A 442 -5.66 9.05 -24.52
CA GLU A 442 -5.85 8.11 -25.64
C GLU A 442 -7.10 7.23 -25.45
N TYR A 443 -8.27 7.80 -25.74
CA TYR A 443 -9.55 7.13 -25.57
C TYR A 443 -10.25 6.87 -26.91
N SER A 444 -10.75 5.64 -27.10
CA SER A 444 -11.54 5.26 -28.28
C SER A 444 -12.88 6.01 -28.35
N GLU A 445 -13.47 6.09 -29.54
CA GLU A 445 -14.80 6.69 -29.80
C GLU A 445 -15.91 6.12 -28.90
N ASP A 446 -16.99 6.88 -28.76
CA ASP A 446 -18.03 6.65 -27.77
C ASP A 446 -19.07 5.63 -28.20
N GLU A 447 -19.20 4.58 -27.39
CA GLU A 447 -20.38 3.72 -27.40
C GLU A 447 -21.50 4.42 -26.61
N ASP A 448 -22.68 4.58 -27.23
CA ASP A 448 -23.88 5.05 -26.55
C ASP A 448 -24.28 4.01 -25.49
N THR A 449 -24.18 4.42 -24.22
CA THR A 449 -24.56 3.60 -23.07
C THR A 449 -25.82 4.13 -22.39
N ASP A 450 -26.57 5.01 -23.05
CA ASP A 450 -27.85 5.50 -22.56
C ASP A 450 -28.90 4.38 -22.69
N THR A 451 -29.47 3.97 -21.56
CA THR A 451 -30.63 3.08 -21.51
C THR A 451 -31.88 3.85 -21.92
N GLU A 452 -32.93 3.15 -22.34
CA GLU A 452 -34.20 3.81 -22.69
C GLU A 452 -34.79 4.54 -21.48
N GLU A 453 -34.71 3.97 -20.27
CA GLU A 453 -35.15 4.62 -19.05
C GLU A 453 -34.37 5.92 -18.76
N TYR A 454 -33.06 5.94 -19.04
CA TYR A 454 -32.24 7.14 -18.88
C TYR A 454 -32.59 8.20 -19.94
N LYS A 455 -32.82 7.81 -21.20
CA LYS A 455 -33.20 8.75 -22.28
C LYS A 455 -34.51 9.47 -21.97
N GLU A 456 -35.51 8.75 -21.45
CA GLU A 456 -36.80 9.32 -21.04
C GLU A 456 -36.65 10.28 -19.84
N ALA A 457 -35.80 9.94 -18.88
CA ALA A 457 -35.63 10.71 -17.66
C ALA A 457 -34.68 11.91 -17.81
N LYS A 458 -33.72 11.86 -18.76
CA LYS A 458 -32.68 12.87 -19.02
C LYS A 458 -33.15 14.33 -18.91
N PRO A 459 -34.28 14.76 -19.52
CA PRO A 459 -34.73 16.16 -19.43
C PRO A 459 -35.15 16.59 -18.01
N ASN A 460 -35.46 15.65 -17.12
CA ASN A 460 -35.93 15.92 -15.76
C ASN A 460 -34.86 15.63 -14.68
N ILE A 461 -33.65 15.21 -15.07
CA ILE A 461 -32.55 14.97 -14.13
C ILE A 461 -31.89 16.30 -13.76
N ASN A 462 -31.82 16.60 -12.47
CA ASN A 462 -31.04 17.72 -11.97
C ASN A 462 -29.53 17.35 -12.04
N PRO A 463 -28.70 18.10 -12.80
CA PRO A 463 -27.28 17.79 -12.94
C PRO A 463 -26.49 17.82 -11.62
N ILE A 464 -26.92 18.64 -10.65
CA ILE A 464 -26.26 18.80 -9.35
C ILE A 464 -26.46 17.56 -8.50
N THR A 465 -27.71 17.10 -8.37
CA THR A 465 -28.08 15.99 -7.50
C THR A 465 -28.04 14.63 -8.20
N GLY A 466 -27.95 14.60 -9.53
CA GLY A 466 -27.88 13.38 -10.34
C GLY A 466 -29.15 12.54 -10.31
N ARG A 467 -30.29 13.10 -9.88
CA ARG A 467 -31.59 12.41 -9.80
C ARG A 467 -32.69 13.20 -10.51
N VAL A 468 -33.76 12.50 -10.87
CA VAL A 468 -35.01 13.12 -11.29
C VAL A 468 -35.65 13.82 -10.10
N GLU A 469 -35.90 15.12 -10.22
CA GLU A 469 -36.63 15.89 -9.22
C GLU A 469 -38.04 16.19 -9.72
N GLU A 470 -39.02 16.08 -8.82
CA GLU A 470 -40.37 16.56 -9.12
C GLU A 470 -40.31 18.06 -9.36
N LYS A 471 -40.96 18.52 -10.44
CA LYS A 471 -41.06 19.95 -10.71
C LYS A 471 -41.82 20.59 -9.55
N LEU A 472 -41.11 21.35 -8.74
CA LEU A 472 -41.72 22.15 -7.69
C LEU A 472 -42.76 23.09 -8.32
N PRO A 473 -43.92 23.30 -7.68
CA PRO A 473 -44.88 24.28 -8.15
C PRO A 473 -44.20 25.65 -8.23
N ASN A 474 -44.51 26.41 -9.28
CA ASN A 474 -43.86 27.69 -9.50
C ASN A 474 -44.23 28.64 -8.35
N PRO A 475 -43.26 29.18 -7.59
CA PRO A 475 -43.57 30.08 -6.46
C PRO A 475 -44.32 31.35 -6.88
N MET A 476 -44.20 31.72 -8.16
CA MET A 476 -44.84 32.88 -8.79
C MET A 476 -46.19 32.54 -9.45
N GLU A 477 -46.67 31.30 -9.31
CA GLU A 477 -47.94 30.85 -9.87
C GLU A 477 -49.10 31.49 -9.11
N GLY A 478 -49.94 32.25 -9.81
CA GLY A 478 -51.03 33.03 -9.20
C GLY A 478 -50.68 34.48 -8.84
N MET A 479 -49.44 34.94 -9.05
CA MET A 479 -49.04 36.34 -8.89
C MET A 479 -49.31 37.16 -10.16
N THR A 480 -49.73 38.42 -10.00
CA THR A 480 -49.80 39.39 -11.11
C THR A 480 -48.40 39.80 -11.57
N ASP A 481 -48.26 40.30 -12.79
CA ASP A 481 -46.93 40.68 -13.31
C ASP A 481 -46.27 41.80 -12.48
N GLU A 482 -47.07 42.75 -11.96
CA GLU A 482 -46.61 43.77 -11.02
C GLU A 482 -46.06 43.18 -9.71
N GLN A 483 -46.68 42.11 -9.19
CA GLN A 483 -46.21 41.41 -7.99
C GLN A 483 -44.90 40.67 -8.26
N LYS A 484 -44.76 40.06 -9.45
CA LYS A 484 -43.52 39.40 -9.86
C LYS A 484 -42.37 40.40 -9.96
N GLU A 485 -42.61 41.57 -10.56
CA GLU A 485 -41.62 42.65 -10.66
C GLU A 485 -41.22 43.16 -9.28
N PHE A 486 -42.18 43.38 -8.38
CA PHE A 486 -41.89 43.82 -7.01
C PHE A 486 -41.02 42.82 -6.24
N GLU A 487 -41.31 41.52 -6.36
CA GLU A 487 -40.54 40.48 -5.69
C GLU A 487 -39.15 40.29 -6.31
N ALA A 488 -39.03 40.41 -7.64
CA ALA A 488 -37.75 40.43 -8.33
C ALA A 488 -36.88 41.62 -7.86
N MET A 489 -37.45 42.82 -7.75
CA MET A 489 -36.75 44.01 -7.27
C MET A 489 -36.30 43.85 -5.81
N LYS A 490 -37.12 43.19 -4.99
CA LYS A 490 -36.78 42.86 -3.60
C LYS A 490 -35.60 41.88 -3.53
N LEU A 491 -35.58 40.85 -4.38
CA LEU A 491 -34.46 39.91 -4.48
C LEU A 491 -33.16 40.62 -4.92
N VAL A 492 -33.23 41.48 -5.94
CA VAL A 492 -32.07 42.26 -6.42
C VAL A 492 -31.50 43.13 -5.28
N ASN A 493 -32.37 43.83 -4.53
CA ASN A 493 -31.94 44.64 -3.39
C ASN A 493 -31.31 43.79 -2.28
N MET A 494 -31.80 42.56 -2.07
CA MET A 494 -31.17 41.62 -1.13
C MET A 494 -29.79 41.16 -1.60
N PHE A 495 -29.64 40.79 -2.88
CA PHE A 495 -28.35 40.39 -3.46
C PHE A 495 -27.33 41.53 -3.43
N ASP A 496 -27.72 42.75 -3.81
CA ASP A 496 -26.86 43.93 -3.77
C ASP A 496 -26.40 44.24 -2.33
N LYS A 497 -27.31 44.14 -1.35
CA LYS A 497 -26.96 44.33 0.06
C LYS A 497 -25.95 43.28 0.55
N LEU A 498 -26.14 42.00 0.20
CA LEU A 498 -25.23 40.92 0.59
C LEU A 498 -23.86 41.05 -0.08
N SER A 499 -23.84 41.45 -1.36
CA SER A 499 -22.60 41.68 -2.13
C SER A 499 -21.80 42.85 -1.56
N ARG A 500 -22.45 44.00 -1.29
CA ARG A 500 -21.80 45.19 -0.69
C ARG A 500 -21.26 44.94 0.71
N GLN A 501 -21.89 44.05 1.47
CA GLN A 501 -21.42 43.63 2.79
C GLN A 501 -20.34 42.55 2.74
N GLN A 502 -19.89 42.15 1.53
CA GLN A 502 -18.94 41.06 1.30
C GLN A 502 -19.36 39.73 1.95
N VAL A 503 -20.67 39.52 2.13
CA VAL A 503 -21.22 38.26 2.63
C VAL A 503 -21.24 37.22 1.51
N ILE A 504 -21.44 37.67 0.27
CA ILE A 504 -21.38 36.84 -0.94
C ILE A 504 -20.48 37.52 -1.96
N GLN A 505 -19.66 36.74 -2.66
CA GLN A 505 -18.87 37.20 -3.81
C GLN A 505 -19.26 36.36 -5.03
N PRO A 506 -19.75 37.00 -6.11
CA PRO A 506 -19.99 36.30 -7.36
C PRO A 506 -18.66 35.78 -7.94
N MET A 507 -18.61 34.48 -8.22
CA MET A 507 -17.46 33.83 -8.85
C MET A 507 -17.84 33.46 -10.29
N GLY A 508 -16.91 33.66 -11.22
CA GLY A 508 -16.97 33.20 -12.60
C GLY A 508 -15.97 32.06 -12.84
N MET A 509 -16.08 31.43 -14.01
CA MET A 509 -15.06 30.49 -14.47
C MET A 509 -14.10 31.24 -15.41
N GLY A 510 -12.81 31.16 -15.11
CA GLY A 510 -11.77 31.60 -16.04
C GLY A 510 -11.70 30.68 -17.26
N PRO A 511 -11.01 31.10 -18.33
CA PRO A 511 -10.85 30.30 -19.54
C PRO A 511 -10.01 29.04 -19.34
N ASP A 512 -9.19 29.01 -18.29
CA ASP A 512 -8.45 27.86 -17.79
C ASP A 512 -9.31 26.88 -16.96
N GLY A 513 -10.62 27.16 -16.83
CA GLY A 513 -11.59 26.35 -16.09
C GLY A 513 -11.44 26.42 -14.56
N THR A 514 -10.67 27.38 -14.05
CA THR A 514 -10.55 27.68 -12.61
C THR A 514 -11.62 28.68 -12.15
N LEU A 515 -11.86 28.75 -10.83
CA LEU A 515 -12.82 29.71 -10.25
C LEU A 515 -12.12 31.03 -9.93
N THR A 516 -12.54 32.11 -10.59
CA THR A 516 -12.07 33.49 -10.37
C THR A 516 -13.24 34.39 -10.02
N SER A 517 -12.99 35.63 -9.60
CA SER A 517 -14.11 36.56 -9.38
C SER A 517 -14.86 36.80 -10.69
N MET A 518 -16.18 37.03 -10.63
CA MET A 518 -16.97 37.20 -11.84
C MET A 518 -16.49 38.37 -12.70
N ASP A 519 -15.98 39.44 -12.08
CA ASP A 519 -15.40 40.58 -12.80
C ASP A 519 -14.12 40.17 -13.55
N GLU A 520 -13.22 39.42 -12.90
CA GLU A 520 -12.00 38.89 -13.53
C GLU A 520 -12.31 37.90 -14.65
N ALA A 521 -13.26 36.99 -14.45
CA ALA A 521 -13.68 36.04 -15.46
C ALA A 521 -14.24 36.75 -16.71
N VAL A 522 -15.06 37.79 -16.52
CA VAL A 522 -15.61 38.59 -17.62
C VAL A 522 -14.49 39.35 -18.34
N HIS A 523 -13.51 39.89 -17.61
CA HIS A 523 -12.35 40.55 -18.20
C HIS A 523 -11.48 39.59 -19.02
N GLN A 524 -11.18 38.40 -18.48
CA GLN A 524 -10.39 37.38 -19.18
C GLN A 524 -11.08 36.85 -20.44
N MET A 525 -12.39 36.61 -20.38
CA MET A 525 -13.17 36.20 -21.56
C MET A 525 -13.24 37.31 -22.63
N ALA A 526 -13.22 38.58 -22.22
CA ALA A 526 -13.18 39.70 -23.16
C ALA A 526 -11.80 39.84 -23.82
N GLU A 527 -10.71 39.61 -23.09
CA GLU A 527 -9.34 39.63 -23.61
C GLU A 527 -9.07 38.49 -24.59
N GLU A 528 -9.56 37.27 -24.34
CA GLU A 528 -9.42 36.14 -25.28
C GLU A 528 -10.20 36.31 -26.57
N ARG A 529 -11.39 36.92 -26.52
CA ARG A 529 -12.14 37.25 -27.75
C ARG A 529 -11.37 38.25 -28.61
N LEU A 530 -10.73 39.24 -28.00
CA LEU A 530 -9.91 40.23 -28.68
C LEU A 530 -8.59 39.64 -29.25
N SER A 531 -8.00 38.63 -28.61
CA SER A 531 -6.83 37.93 -29.15
C SER A 531 -7.20 36.97 -30.29
N SER A 532 -8.34 36.27 -30.20
CA SER A 532 -8.80 35.37 -31.26
C SER A 532 -9.24 36.10 -32.54
N ASP A 533 -9.74 37.34 -32.41
CA ASP A 533 -10.13 38.18 -33.55
C ASP A 533 -8.92 38.87 -34.22
N SER A 534 -7.77 38.99 -33.53
CA SER A 534 -6.55 39.59 -34.10
C SER A 534 -5.67 38.61 -34.89
N ASP A 535 -5.84 37.30 -34.68
CA ASP A 535 -5.16 36.26 -35.45
C ASP A 535 -5.85 35.95 -36.80
N LEU A 536 -7.01 36.56 -37.08
CA LEU A 536 -7.75 36.43 -38.35
C LEU A 536 -7.50 37.57 -39.36
N GLU A 537 -6.64 38.56 -39.04
CA GLU A 537 -6.29 39.68 -39.93
C GLU A 537 -4.84 39.65 -40.45
N LEU A 538 -4.16 38.50 -40.42
CA LEU A 538 -2.86 38.31 -41.06
C LEU A 538 -2.88 37.12 -42.04
N ASP A 539 -3.55 37.32 -43.18
CA ASP A 539 -3.29 36.61 -44.45
C ASP A 539 -2.91 37.62 -45.54
#